data_AF-A0A8J6SW55-F1
#
_entry.id   AF-A0A8J6SW55-F1
#
_cell.length_a   1.000
_cell.length_b   1.000
_cell.length_c   1.000
_cell.angle_alpha   90.00
_cell.angle_beta   90.00
_cell.angle_gamma   90.00
#
_symmetry.space_group_name_H-M   'P 1'
#
loop_
_entity.id
_entity.type
_entity.pdbx_description
1 polymer ?
#
loop_
_entity_poly.entity_id
_entity_poly.type
_entity_poly.pdbx_seq_one_letter_code
_entity_poly.pdbx_strand_id
1 'polypeptide(L)'
;MKPYLLCPTCGSDDIMKNGTTRRGKQNYKCRDCGRQFVENPPWKPKDKDTYTLIDRMLLERISLAGIARVLQLSESWLQQYVNAVHAELPQRAEVVAKTTSRLVVQMDELWSFREECNLVITHRGTLFV
;
A
#
# COMPACT_ATOMS: atom_id res chain seq x y z
N MET A 1 -3.21 34.63 -20.70
CA MET A 1 -2.56 33.37 -21.11
C MET A 1 -3.44 32.22 -20.64
N LYS A 2 -3.99 31.39 -21.55
CA LYS A 2 -4.79 30.22 -21.15
C LYS A 2 -3.81 29.10 -20.73
N PRO A 3 -3.97 28.46 -19.56
CA PRO A 3 -3.17 27.29 -19.22
C PRO A 3 -3.47 26.19 -20.24
N TYR A 4 -2.42 25.60 -20.82
CA TYR A 4 -2.53 24.42 -21.68
C TYR A 4 -2.87 23.24 -20.77
N LEU A 5 -4.16 22.92 -20.68
CA LEU A 5 -4.69 21.83 -19.87
C LEU A 5 -4.82 20.60 -20.77
N LEU A 6 -4.15 19.52 -20.37
CA LEU A 6 -4.28 18.21 -21.01
C LEU A 6 -5.12 17.29 -20.15
N CYS A 7 -5.84 16.37 -20.80
CA CYS A 7 -6.59 15.35 -20.10
C CYS A 7 -5.62 14.41 -19.39
N PRO A 8 -5.73 14.21 -18.06
CA PRO A 8 -4.83 13.31 -17.32
C PRO A 8 -5.02 11.83 -17.67
N THR A 9 -6.06 11.48 -18.43
CA THR A 9 -6.37 10.10 -18.81
C THR A 9 -5.93 9.79 -20.24
N CYS A 10 -6.27 10.63 -21.22
CA CYS A 10 -5.97 10.38 -22.63
C CYS A 10 -4.99 11.37 -23.28
N GLY A 11 -4.56 12.41 -22.56
CA GLY A 11 -3.62 13.41 -23.08
C GLY A 11 -4.20 14.41 -24.10
N SER A 12 -5.50 14.34 -24.41
CA SER A 12 -6.17 15.29 -25.32
C SER A 12 -6.22 16.72 -24.74
N ASP A 13 -6.18 17.71 -25.62
CA ASP A 13 -6.33 19.14 -25.32
C ASP A 13 -7.77 19.67 -25.53
N ASP A 14 -8.70 18.84 -26.02
CA ASP A 14 -10.11 19.23 -26.18
C ASP A 14 -10.86 19.17 -24.83
N ILE A 15 -10.72 20.27 -24.08
CA ILE A 15 -11.19 20.38 -22.70
C ILE A 15 -12.15 21.56 -22.54
N MET A 16 -13.33 21.28 -21.99
CA MET A 16 -14.33 22.28 -21.67
C MET A 16 -14.50 22.48 -20.16
N LYS A 17 -14.90 23.67 -19.75
CA LYS A 17 -15.33 23.95 -18.37
C LYS A 17 -16.64 23.21 -18.08
N ASN A 18 -16.70 22.52 -16.94
CA ASN A 18 -17.83 21.69 -16.53
C ASN A 18 -18.30 22.06 -15.10
N GLY A 19 -18.77 23.30 -14.95
CA GLY A 19 -19.19 23.85 -13.66
C GLY A 19 -18.07 23.93 -12.63
N THR A 20 -18.46 24.05 -11.35
CA THR A 20 -17.54 24.11 -10.21
C THR A 20 -17.83 22.97 -9.25
N THR A 21 -16.78 22.43 -8.63
CA THR A 21 -16.94 21.47 -7.53
C THR A 21 -17.65 22.11 -6.33
N ARG A 22 -18.17 21.27 -5.41
CA ARG A 22 -18.74 21.71 -4.13
C ARG A 22 -17.82 22.63 -3.32
N ARG A 23 -16.50 22.54 -3.53
CA ARG A 23 -15.47 23.36 -2.87
C ARG A 23 -15.09 24.62 -3.67
N GLY A 24 -15.89 25.00 -4.67
CA GLY A 24 -15.69 26.20 -5.50
C GLY A 24 -14.57 26.09 -6.55
N LYS A 25 -13.84 24.98 -6.62
CA LYS A 25 -12.80 24.79 -7.66
C LYS A 25 -13.43 24.53 -9.03
N GLN A 26 -12.85 25.11 -10.08
CA GLN A 26 -13.25 24.86 -11.47
C GLN A 26 -13.11 23.37 -11.82
N ASN A 27 -14.18 22.76 -12.34
CA ASN A 27 -14.16 21.41 -12.88
C ASN A 27 -14.08 21.49 -14.41
N TYR A 28 -13.37 20.55 -15.02
CA TYR A 28 -13.15 20.44 -16.45
C TYR A 28 -13.63 19.08 -16.94
N LYS A 29 -14.01 18.98 -18.21
CA LYS A 29 -14.40 17.74 -18.86
C LYS A 29 -13.69 17.62 -20.21
N CYS A 30 -12.99 16.51 -20.42
CA CYS A 30 -12.43 16.15 -21.72
C CYS A 30 -13.57 15.69 -22.63
N ARG A 31 -13.59 16.17 -23.87
CA ARG A 31 -14.62 15.78 -24.86
C ARG A 31 -14.35 14.42 -25.49
N ASP A 32 -13.09 14.04 -25.65
CA ASP A 32 -12.72 12.77 -26.29
C ASP A 32 -13.02 11.55 -25.41
N CYS A 33 -12.59 11.58 -24.14
CA CYS A 33 -12.79 10.45 -23.21
C CYS A 33 -13.89 10.67 -22.17
N GLY A 34 -14.52 11.87 -22.14
CA GLY A 34 -15.55 12.21 -21.17
C GLY A 34 -15.06 12.44 -19.73
N ARG A 35 -13.76 12.27 -19.46
CA ARG A 35 -13.18 12.39 -18.11
C ARG A 35 -13.40 13.77 -17.52
N GLN A 36 -13.91 13.81 -16.30
CA GLN A 36 -13.99 15.03 -15.50
C GLN A 36 -12.82 15.13 -14.53
N PHE A 37 -12.24 16.32 -14.40
CA PHE A 37 -11.10 16.55 -13.51
C PHE A 37 -10.97 18.02 -13.11
N VAL A 38 -10.27 18.25 -12.00
CA VAL A 38 -9.98 19.59 -11.48
C VAL A 38 -8.51 19.87 -11.70
N GLU A 39 -8.18 21.10 -12.07
CA GLU A 39 -6.79 21.56 -12.15
C GLU A 39 -6.15 21.52 -10.75
N ASN A 40 -4.98 20.87 -10.65
CA ASN A 40 -4.26 20.67 -9.38
C ASN A 40 -5.15 20.11 -8.26
N PRO A 41 -5.53 18.81 -8.37
CA PRO A 41 -6.34 18.18 -7.33
C PRO A 41 -5.55 18.19 -6.01
N PRO A 42 -6.24 18.47 -4.87
CA PRO A 42 -5.59 18.49 -3.56
C PRO A 42 -5.10 17.10 -3.14
N TRP A 43 -5.76 16.06 -3.63
CA TRP A 43 -5.38 14.67 -3.41
C TRP A 43 -4.80 14.11 -4.71
N LYS A 44 -3.49 13.91 -4.71
CA LYS A 44 -2.77 13.23 -5.79
C LYS A 44 -2.38 11.83 -5.31
N PRO A 45 -2.54 10.78 -6.14
CA PRO A 45 -1.87 9.52 -5.89
C PRO A 45 -0.38 9.74 -5.64
N LYS A 46 0.21 8.94 -4.75
CA LYS A 46 1.67 8.99 -4.55
C LYS A 46 2.36 8.42 -5.78
N ASP A 47 3.57 8.89 -6.01
CA ASP A 47 4.37 8.43 -7.13
C ASP A 47 4.81 6.98 -6.93
N LYS A 48 5.00 6.24 -8.02
CA LYS A 48 5.41 4.82 -7.98
C LYS A 48 6.74 4.65 -7.25
N ASP A 49 7.68 5.56 -7.44
CA ASP A 49 9.00 5.48 -6.80
C ASP A 49 8.88 5.65 -5.28
N THR A 50 7.86 6.38 -4.81
CA THR A 50 7.57 6.51 -3.38
C THR A 50 7.17 5.17 -2.78
N TYR A 51 6.30 4.41 -3.46
CA TYR A 51 5.90 3.07 -2.99
C TYR A 51 7.09 2.12 -2.94
N THR A 52 7.90 2.06 -4.01
CA THR A 52 9.11 1.23 -4.05
C THR A 52 10.13 1.60 -2.97
N LEU A 53 10.22 2.88 -2.60
CA LEU A 53 11.07 3.32 -1.50
C LEU A 53 10.53 2.86 -0.14
N ILE A 54 9.23 3.00 0.10
CA ILE A 54 8.58 2.51 1.33
C ILE A 54 8.82 1.00 1.49
N ASP A 55 8.61 0.21 0.44
CA ASP A 55 8.76 -1.25 0.51
C ASP A 55 10.20 -1.65 0.88
N ARG A 56 11.20 -1.00 0.29
CA ARG A 56 12.61 -1.21 0.65
C ARG A 56 12.89 -0.83 2.11
N MET A 57 12.37 0.30 2.59
CA MET A 57 12.54 0.71 3.99
C MET A 57 11.92 -0.27 4.98
N LEU A 58 10.78 -0.89 4.63
CA LEU A 58 10.14 -1.92 5.45
C LEU A 58 10.98 -3.21 5.51
N LEU A 59 11.61 -3.59 4.40
CA LEU A 59 12.52 -4.74 4.34
C LEU A 59 13.76 -4.53 5.23
N GLU A 60 14.29 -3.30 5.27
CA GLU A 60 15.39 -2.88 6.16
C GLU A 60 14.95 -2.69 7.62
N ARG A 61 13.71 -3.06 7.98
CA ARG A 61 13.16 -2.98 9.35
C ARG A 61 13.12 -1.57 9.93
N ILE A 62 13.05 -0.54 9.08
CA ILE A 62 12.85 0.83 9.55
C ILE A 62 11.43 0.95 10.13
N SER A 63 11.31 1.59 11.31
CA SER A 63 10.01 1.78 11.96
C SER A 63 9.07 2.62 11.10
N LEU A 64 7.76 2.35 11.17
CA LEU A 64 6.74 3.12 10.43
C LEU A 64 6.82 4.61 10.74
N ALA A 65 6.99 4.97 12.01
CA ALA A 65 7.20 6.36 12.42
C ALA A 65 8.49 6.96 11.83
N GLY A 66 9.57 6.17 11.71
CA GLY A 66 10.81 6.57 11.04
C GLY A 66 10.58 6.87 9.55
N ILE A 67 9.90 5.96 8.84
CA ILE A 67 9.55 6.12 7.43
C ILE A 67 8.67 7.37 7.23
N ALA A 68 7.64 7.53 8.07
CA ALA A 68 6.72 8.66 8.02
C ALA A 68 7.47 10.00 8.17
N ARG A 69 8.44 10.10 9.10
CA ARG A 69 9.27 11.29 9.27
C ARG A 69 10.19 11.56 8.07
N VAL A 70 10.88 10.53 7.58
CA VAL A 70 11.86 10.66 6.48
C VAL A 70 11.16 11.07 5.18
N LEU A 71 10.03 10.44 4.86
CA LEU A 71 9.28 10.70 3.63
C LEU A 71 8.22 11.80 3.77
N GLN A 72 8.08 12.40 4.97
CA GLN A 72 7.06 13.39 5.29
C GLN A 72 5.64 12.93 4.92
N LEU A 73 5.34 11.67 5.25
CA LEU A 73 4.05 11.04 4.99
C LEU A 73 3.17 11.03 6.24
N SER A 74 1.86 11.03 6.03
CA SER A 74 0.91 10.78 7.12
C SER A 74 1.10 9.36 7.65
N GLU A 75 1.37 9.22 8.94
CA GLU A 75 1.55 7.93 9.59
C GLU A 75 0.31 7.03 9.46
N SER A 76 -0.88 7.62 9.57
CA SER A 76 -2.15 6.89 9.38
C SER A 76 -2.32 6.36 7.96
N TRP A 77 -1.85 7.11 6.95
CA TRP A 77 -1.89 6.66 5.56
C TRP A 77 -0.90 5.53 5.32
N LEU A 78 0.31 5.65 5.87
CA LEU A 78 1.34 4.63 5.78
C LEU A 78 0.87 3.32 6.46
N GLN A 79 0.24 3.42 7.62
CA GLN A 79 -0.34 2.27 8.31
C GLN A 79 -1.42 1.59 7.46
N GLN A 80 -2.31 2.36 6.82
CA GLN A 80 -3.33 1.80 5.92
C GLN A 80 -2.71 1.09 4.72
N TYR A 81 -1.66 1.67 4.13
CA TYR A 81 -0.92 1.05 3.03
C TYR A 81 -0.31 -0.29 3.46
N VAL A 82 0.41 -0.32 4.59
CA VAL A 82 1.03 -1.55 5.11
C VAL A 82 -0.01 -2.62 5.42
N ASN A 83 -1.16 -2.24 5.99
CA ASN A 83 -2.25 -3.17 6.26
C ASN A 83 -2.83 -3.76 4.96
N ALA A 84 -2.96 -2.95 3.90
CA ALA A 84 -3.42 -3.43 2.61
C ALA A 84 -2.44 -4.45 1.99
N VAL A 85 -1.14 -4.13 1.99
CA VAL A 85 -0.10 -5.05 1.52
C VAL A 85 -0.11 -6.35 2.33
N HIS A 86 -0.20 -6.26 3.66
CA HIS A 86 -0.25 -7.43 4.53
C HIS A 86 -1.49 -8.32 4.27
N ALA A 87 -2.63 -7.73 3.90
CA ALA A 87 -3.85 -8.48 3.58
C ALA A 87 -3.73 -9.27 2.26
N GLU A 88 -2.92 -8.80 1.31
CA GLU A 88 -2.67 -9.47 0.03
C GLU A 88 -1.66 -10.62 0.15
N LEU A 89 -0.79 -10.59 1.17
CA LEU A 89 0.23 -11.60 1.35
C LEU A 89 -0.33 -12.93 1.89
N PRO A 90 0.18 -14.08 1.41
CA PRO A 90 -0.23 -15.38 1.92
C PRO A 90 0.17 -15.52 3.40
N GLN A 91 -0.83 -15.69 4.26
CA GLN A 91 -0.59 -15.86 5.71
C GLN A 91 -0.16 -17.27 6.10
N ARG A 92 -0.24 -18.23 5.17
CA ARG A 92 0.20 -19.60 5.38
C ARG A 92 1.29 -19.93 4.38
N ALA A 93 2.34 -20.56 4.86
CA ALA A 93 3.34 -21.16 3.99
C ALA A 93 2.68 -22.25 3.14
N GLU A 94 2.97 -22.26 1.84
CA GLU A 94 2.58 -23.35 0.98
C GLU A 94 3.34 -24.61 1.41
N VAL A 95 2.59 -25.68 1.71
CA VAL A 95 3.18 -26.94 2.15
C VAL A 95 3.39 -27.82 0.94
N VAL A 96 4.66 -28.03 0.57
CA VAL A 96 5.03 -29.03 -0.43
C VAL A 96 5.18 -30.38 0.27
N ALA A 97 4.37 -31.35 -0.13
CA ALA A 97 4.47 -32.71 0.39
C ALA A 97 5.84 -33.31 0.05
N LYS A 98 6.59 -33.70 1.08
CA LYS A 98 7.84 -34.45 0.93
C LYS A 98 7.55 -35.94 1.01
N THR A 99 8.31 -36.75 0.28
CA THR A 99 8.24 -38.21 0.36
C THR A 99 8.51 -38.67 1.79
N THR A 100 7.70 -39.62 2.27
CA THR A 100 7.83 -40.21 3.60
C THR A 100 9.19 -40.87 3.74
N SER A 101 10.10 -40.20 4.43
CA SER A 101 11.47 -40.63 4.67
C SER A 101 11.92 -40.05 6.01
N ARG A 102 13.05 -40.53 6.54
CA ARG A 102 13.59 -40.00 7.80
C ARG A 102 14.02 -38.54 7.60
N LEU A 103 13.31 -37.62 8.23
CA LEU A 103 13.60 -36.19 8.18
C LEU A 103 14.42 -35.76 9.41
N VAL A 104 15.43 -34.92 9.20
CA VAL A 104 16.06 -34.15 10.27
C VAL A 104 15.48 -32.74 10.20
N VAL A 105 14.80 -32.32 11.25
CA VAL A 105 14.13 -31.02 11.33
C VAL A 105 14.84 -30.17 12.37
N GLN A 106 15.23 -28.96 11.96
CA GLN A 106 15.65 -27.92 12.89
C GLN A 106 14.45 -27.01 13.16
N MET A 107 14.17 -26.80 14.44
CA MET A 107 13.16 -25.85 14.90
C MET A 107 13.90 -24.68 15.54
N ASP A 108 13.47 -23.47 15.22
CA ASP A 108 13.99 -22.23 15.82
C ASP A 108 12.84 -21.45 16.44
N GLU A 109 13.12 -20.73 17.52
CA GLU A 109 12.14 -19.98 18.28
C GLU A 109 12.35 -18.48 18.12
N LEU A 110 11.28 -17.77 17.80
CA LEU A 110 11.28 -16.32 17.73
C LEU A 110 10.24 -15.75 18.70
N TRP A 111 10.72 -14.95 19.65
CA TRP A 111 9.88 -14.29 20.63
C TRP A 111 9.62 -12.84 20.20
N SER A 112 8.35 -12.44 20.12
CA SER A 112 7.95 -11.06 19.86
C SER A 112 7.01 -10.57 20.95
N PHE A 113 7.25 -9.36 21.46
CA PHE A 113 6.33 -8.73 22.41
C PHE A 113 5.03 -8.31 21.71
N ARG A 114 3.89 -8.58 22.32
CA ARG A 114 2.56 -8.13 21.88
C ARG A 114 1.85 -7.51 23.08
N GLU A 115 1.13 -6.41 22.87
CA GLU A 115 0.43 -5.69 23.95
C GLU A 115 -0.77 -6.47 24.53
N GLU A 116 -1.25 -7.51 23.85
CA GLU A 116 -2.18 -8.46 24.45
C GLU A 116 -1.44 -9.33 25.48
N CYS A 117 -1.70 -9.10 26.77
CA CYS A 117 -1.35 -10.00 27.87
C CYS A 117 -2.16 -11.32 27.82
N ASN A 118 -2.24 -11.96 26.65
CA ASN A 118 -2.55 -13.37 26.52
C ASN A 118 -1.27 -14.03 26.01
N LEU A 119 -0.63 -14.78 26.89
CA LEU A 119 0.45 -15.70 26.56
C LEU A 119 -0.10 -16.77 25.60
N VAL A 120 -0.20 -16.48 24.30
CA VAL A 120 -0.44 -17.51 23.30
C VAL A 120 0.91 -18.15 23.04
N ILE A 121 1.24 -19.15 23.85
CA ILE A 121 2.20 -20.16 23.42
C ILE A 121 1.57 -20.79 22.18
N THR A 122 2.08 -20.47 20.99
CA THR A 122 1.75 -21.26 19.80
C THR A 122 2.41 -22.62 19.97
N HIS A 123 1.79 -23.52 20.75
CA HIS A 123 2.11 -24.93 20.75
C HIS A 123 1.68 -25.49 19.40
N ARG A 124 2.54 -25.39 18.39
CA ARG A 124 2.48 -26.29 17.22
C ARG A 124 3.05 -27.65 17.61
N GLY A 125 2.37 -28.29 18.55
CA GLY A 125 2.49 -29.70 18.84
C GLY A 125 1.20 -30.38 18.42
N THR A 126 1.02 -30.60 17.12
CA THR A 126 0.11 -31.65 16.67
C THR A 126 0.98 -32.69 16.01
N LEU A 127 1.33 -33.71 16.79
CA LEU A 127 1.79 -34.97 16.26
C LEU A 127 0.77 -35.44 15.23
N PHE A 128 1.22 -35.55 13.98
CA PHE A 128 0.68 -36.56 13.09
C PHE A 128 1.85 -37.39 12.59
N VAL A 129 1.75 -38.67 12.97
CA VAL A 129 2.61 -39.84 12.72
C VAL A 129 3.88 -39.93 13.58
#